data_AF-A0A959UTW5-F1
#
_entry.id   AF-A0A959UTW5-F1
#
_cell.length_a   1.000
_cell.length_b   1.000
_cell.length_c   1.000
_cell.angle_alpha   90.00
_cell.angle_beta   90.00
_cell.angle_gamma   90.00
#
_symmetry.space_group_name_H-M   'P 1'
#
loop_
_entity.id
_entity.type
_entity.pdbx_description
1 polymer ?
#
loop_
_entity_poly.entity_id
_entity_poly.type
_entity_poly.pdbx_seq_one_letter_code
_entity_poly.pdbx_strand_id
1 'polypeptide(L)'
;AQLAPQQDAPLSAHLLEVNAQWTVRDALPADAIAATHFTDEAARIATHLRLVREHLLAHTPEGLSAEQVDARLKLLDDLGTYADRGLFPQNHVLPYRNPVFIDPDHTACAVGQLMIESGNAALAERISAELNLGYVSEILGDERFQMPVADWANAHGFTADELAWIQPGYPPQTFWGDMGGGTDSTVQALLNDGMGNLYVAGLFTSAGGTAATAIARWDGTQYHAVGAGLDGNVQDLVQFDGKLYAGGQFQNGLYDLAIWENNTWTYANVMLGNWALINDLHVFNGQLHAAGEASGFPGIIHSVMVLQGGSWNLVDQSFNGSIHALGEHDGDLV
;
A
#
# COMPACT_ATOMS: atom_id res chain seq x y z
N ALA A 1 3.68 17.54 6.63
CA ALA A 1 3.08 16.52 7.51
C ALA A 1 1.58 16.73 7.47
N GLN A 2 0.81 15.65 7.40
CA GLN A 2 -0.65 15.72 7.39
C GLN A 2 -1.17 16.19 8.75
N LEU A 3 -2.15 17.10 8.79
CA LEU A 3 -2.73 17.55 10.06
C LEU A 3 -3.64 16.44 10.62
N ALA A 4 -3.27 15.89 11.78
CA ALA A 4 -4.08 14.87 12.45
C ALA A 4 -5.41 15.47 12.97
N PRO A 5 -6.54 14.72 12.95
CA PRO A 5 -7.82 15.20 13.47
C PRO A 5 -7.76 15.69 14.91
N GLN A 6 -7.00 15.00 15.77
CA GLN A 6 -6.90 15.28 17.20
C GLN A 6 -5.89 16.39 17.54
N GLN A 7 -5.13 16.88 16.56
CA GLN A 7 -4.18 17.96 16.79
C GLN A 7 -4.94 19.29 16.86
N ASP A 8 -4.69 20.07 17.91
CA ASP A 8 -5.26 21.42 18.00
C ASP A 8 -4.73 22.32 16.87
N ALA A 9 -5.64 22.79 16.02
CA ALA A 9 -5.36 23.76 14.97
C ALA A 9 -6.62 24.60 14.66
N PRO A 10 -6.48 25.75 13.97
CA PRO A 10 -7.65 26.50 13.53
C PRO A 10 -8.59 25.62 12.68
N LEU A 11 -9.91 25.77 12.85
CA LEU A 11 -10.89 25.00 12.08
C LEU A 11 -10.65 25.11 10.56
N SER A 12 -10.24 26.29 10.08
CA SER A 12 -9.81 26.50 8.69
C SER A 12 -8.75 25.52 8.20
N ALA A 13 -7.74 25.23 9.01
CA ALA A 13 -6.67 24.29 8.66
C ALA A 13 -7.20 22.85 8.57
N HIS A 14 -8.10 22.46 9.46
CA HIS A 14 -8.76 21.15 9.39
C HIS A 14 -9.67 21.01 8.17
N LEU A 15 -10.40 22.06 7.80
CA LEU A 15 -11.27 22.05 6.62
C LEU A 15 -10.46 21.99 5.32
N LEU A 16 -9.36 22.74 5.24
CA LEU A 16 -8.40 22.68 4.13
C LEU A 16 -7.78 21.30 3.96
N GLU A 17 -7.48 20.62 5.07
CA GLU A 17 -6.97 19.25 5.07
C GLU A 17 -8.00 18.27 4.47
N VAL A 18 -9.30 18.48 4.70
CA VAL A 18 -10.36 17.63 4.12
C VAL A 18 -10.61 17.93 2.64
N ASN A 19 -10.62 19.22 2.26
CA ASN A 19 -10.90 19.66 0.90
C ASN A 19 -10.19 20.99 0.57
N ALA A 20 -9.40 21.01 -0.51
CA ALA A 20 -8.67 22.19 -0.95
C ALA A 20 -9.58 23.35 -1.42
N GLN A 21 -10.84 23.10 -1.74
CA GLN A 21 -11.81 24.14 -2.16
C GLN A 21 -12.02 25.24 -1.11
N TRP A 22 -11.71 24.98 0.17
CA TRP A 22 -11.71 26.02 1.20
C TRP A 22 -10.67 27.13 0.99
N THR A 23 -9.68 26.94 0.10
CA THR A 23 -8.70 27.99 -0.25
C THR A 23 -9.28 29.11 -1.11
N VAL A 24 -10.28 28.81 -1.93
CA VAL A 24 -10.82 29.70 -2.97
C VAL A 24 -12.23 30.22 -2.67
N ARG A 25 -12.83 29.79 -1.55
CA ARG A 25 -14.19 30.17 -1.15
C ARG A 25 -14.15 31.24 -0.06
N ASP A 26 -14.90 32.34 -0.27
CA ASP A 26 -14.86 33.57 0.52
C ASP A 26 -15.34 33.48 1.98
N ALA A 27 -15.76 32.31 2.48
CA ALA A 27 -16.32 32.17 3.81
C ALA A 27 -15.70 31.02 4.59
N LEU A 28 -14.47 31.22 5.07
CA LEU A 28 -14.08 30.54 6.31
C LEU A 28 -15.00 31.06 7.43
N PRO A 29 -15.67 30.19 8.20
CA PRO A 29 -16.54 30.61 9.31
C PRO A 29 -15.86 31.60 10.27
N ALA A 30 -16.61 32.46 10.97
CA ALA A 30 -16.02 33.46 11.88
C ALA A 30 -15.22 32.82 13.05
N ASP A 31 -15.55 31.58 13.41
CA ASP A 31 -14.85 30.69 14.34
C ASP A 31 -13.67 29.93 13.70
N ALA A 32 -13.37 30.15 12.43
CA ALA A 32 -12.25 29.49 11.73
C ALA A 32 -10.85 29.81 12.27
N ILE A 33 -10.76 30.77 13.20
CA ILE A 33 -9.55 31.17 13.93
C ILE A 33 -9.44 30.41 15.26
N ALA A 34 -10.54 29.90 15.80
CA ALA A 34 -10.54 29.18 17.08
C ALA A 34 -9.84 27.83 16.93
N ALA A 35 -8.96 27.53 17.90
CA ALA A 35 -8.34 26.22 17.99
C ALA A 35 -9.42 25.16 18.18
N THR A 36 -9.41 24.17 17.31
CA THR A 36 -10.36 23.06 17.23
C THR A 36 -9.55 21.77 17.17
N HIS A 37 -10.11 20.69 17.70
CA HIS A 37 -9.68 19.32 17.43
C HIS A 37 -10.93 18.47 17.24
N PHE A 38 -10.76 17.34 16.55
CA PHE A 38 -11.81 16.36 16.30
C PHE A 38 -11.47 15.05 16.99
N THR A 39 -12.50 14.29 17.37
CA THR A 39 -12.33 12.96 17.98
C THR A 39 -11.63 12.00 17.03
N ASP A 40 -11.97 12.07 15.75
CA ASP A 40 -11.52 11.19 14.68
C ASP A 40 -11.70 11.87 13.32
N GLU A 41 -11.29 11.18 12.27
CA GLU A 41 -11.41 11.64 10.89
C GLU A 41 -12.87 11.80 10.46
N ALA A 42 -13.77 10.92 10.90
CA ALA A 42 -15.17 10.96 10.51
C ALA A 42 -15.86 12.22 11.05
N ALA A 43 -15.62 12.57 12.32
CA ALA A 43 -16.12 13.82 12.91
C ALA A 43 -15.62 15.07 12.14
N ARG A 44 -14.37 15.04 11.68
CA ARG A 44 -13.79 16.11 10.86
C ARG A 44 -14.46 16.23 9.49
N ILE A 45 -14.64 15.12 8.78
CA ILE A 45 -15.33 15.09 7.47
C ILE A 45 -16.81 15.47 7.61
N ALA A 46 -17.51 14.98 8.63
CA ALA A 46 -18.91 15.32 8.90
C ALA A 46 -19.08 16.84 9.14
N THR A 47 -18.13 17.45 9.86
CA THR A 47 -18.15 18.91 10.08
C THR A 47 -17.94 19.69 8.79
N HIS A 48 -17.00 19.25 7.94
CA HIS A 48 -16.83 19.80 6.59
C HIS A 48 -18.14 19.78 5.80
N LEU A 49 -18.80 18.61 5.72
CA LEU A 49 -20.02 18.45 4.93
C LEU A 49 -21.20 19.27 5.46
N ARG A 50 -21.35 19.39 6.79
CA ARG A 50 -22.40 20.23 7.40
C ARG A 50 -22.21 21.71 7.05
N LEU A 51 -20.98 22.22 7.13
CA LEU A 51 -20.69 23.61 6.79
C LEU A 51 -20.88 23.89 5.29
N VAL A 52 -20.46 22.97 4.43
CA VAL A 52 -20.74 23.07 2.98
C VAL A 52 -22.25 23.10 2.74
N ARG A 53 -23.01 22.17 3.32
CA ARG A 53 -24.48 22.13 3.20
C ARG A 53 -25.12 23.44 3.62
N GLU A 54 -24.77 23.98 4.79
CA GLU A 54 -25.31 25.25 5.30
C GLU A 54 -25.03 26.41 4.33
N HIS A 55 -23.81 26.47 3.80
CA HIS A 55 -23.45 27.48 2.81
C HIS A 55 -24.28 27.34 1.52
N LEU A 56 -24.41 26.12 0.99
CA LEU A 56 -25.14 25.83 -0.24
C LEU A 56 -26.65 26.08 -0.12
N LEU A 57 -27.23 25.94 1.07
CA LEU A 57 -28.61 26.32 1.37
C LEU A 57 -28.79 27.85 1.38
N ALA A 58 -27.82 28.58 1.92
CA ALA A 58 -27.86 30.04 1.98
C ALA A 58 -27.58 30.73 0.63
N HIS A 59 -26.90 30.04 -0.29
CA HIS A 59 -26.45 30.60 -1.58
C HIS A 59 -26.96 29.74 -2.75
N THR A 60 -28.27 29.73 -2.97
CA THR A 60 -28.86 29.03 -4.12
C THR A 60 -28.49 29.75 -5.42
N PRO A 61 -27.99 29.05 -6.46
CA PRO A 61 -27.68 29.66 -7.76
C PRO A 61 -28.88 30.38 -8.40
N GLU A 62 -28.62 31.50 -9.05
CA GLU A 62 -29.65 32.23 -9.82
C GLU A 62 -30.07 31.43 -11.06
N GLY A 63 -31.33 31.58 -11.49
CA GLY A 63 -31.83 31.02 -12.75
C GLY A 63 -32.25 29.55 -12.70
N LEU A 64 -32.23 28.90 -11.53
CA LEU A 64 -32.77 27.55 -11.37
C LEU A 64 -34.30 27.53 -11.53
N SER A 65 -34.80 26.48 -12.19
CA SER A 65 -36.23 26.17 -12.22
C SER A 65 -36.73 25.68 -10.85
N ALA A 66 -38.04 25.74 -10.61
CA ALA A 66 -38.64 25.24 -9.37
C ALA A 66 -38.31 23.76 -9.11
N GLU A 67 -38.30 22.95 -10.17
CA GLU A 67 -37.97 21.52 -10.10
C GLU A 67 -36.52 21.29 -9.67
N GLN A 68 -35.58 22.08 -10.22
CA GLN A 68 -34.17 22.03 -9.82
C GLN A 68 -33.97 22.48 -8.36
N VAL A 69 -34.70 23.51 -7.91
CA VAL A 69 -34.64 23.98 -6.53
C VAL A 69 -35.15 22.90 -5.57
N ASP A 70 -36.28 22.27 -5.86
CA ASP A 70 -36.84 21.20 -5.03
C ASP A 70 -35.90 19.98 -4.96
N ALA A 71 -35.34 19.58 -6.11
CA ALA A 71 -34.37 18.48 -6.20
C ALA A 71 -33.09 18.78 -5.41
N ARG A 72 -32.57 20.02 -5.51
CA ARG A 72 -31.40 20.50 -4.76
C ARG A 72 -31.64 20.44 -3.26
N LEU A 73 -32.77 20.97 -2.78
CA LEU A 73 -33.10 21.01 -1.36
C LEU A 73 -33.19 19.60 -0.76
N LYS A 74 -33.78 18.65 -1.49
CA LYS A 74 -33.82 17.25 -1.07
C LYS A 74 -32.41 16.67 -0.93
N LEU A 75 -31.54 16.83 -1.93
CA LEU A 75 -30.18 16.29 -1.87
C LEU A 75 -29.31 16.99 -0.83
N LEU A 76 -29.53 18.27 -0.54
CA LEU A 76 -28.86 18.93 0.58
C LEU A 76 -29.33 18.38 1.92
N ASP A 77 -30.58 17.95 2.07
CA ASP A 77 -31.05 17.25 3.27
C ASP A 77 -30.41 15.86 3.39
N ASP A 78 -30.36 15.11 2.29
CA ASP A 78 -29.68 13.81 2.21
C ASP A 78 -28.18 13.94 2.55
N LEU A 79 -27.52 15.04 2.13
CA LEU A 79 -26.14 15.34 2.48
C LEU A 79 -25.95 15.54 4.00
N GLY A 80 -26.92 16.18 4.66
CA GLY A 80 -26.94 16.33 6.11
C GLY A 80 -27.05 14.98 6.81
N THR A 81 -28.00 14.15 6.37
CA THR A 81 -28.17 12.78 6.88
C THR A 81 -26.92 11.92 6.67
N TYR A 82 -26.28 12.02 5.51
CA TYR A 82 -25.02 11.34 5.20
C TYR A 82 -23.88 11.78 6.13
N ALA A 83 -23.76 13.09 6.39
CA ALA A 83 -22.76 13.64 7.32
C ALA A 83 -22.99 13.14 8.75
N ASP A 84 -24.24 13.14 9.22
CA ASP A 84 -24.62 12.68 10.57
C ASP A 84 -24.40 11.18 10.77
N ARG A 85 -24.52 10.38 9.71
CA ARG A 85 -24.23 8.94 9.73
C ARG A 85 -22.75 8.66 10.00
N GLY A 86 -21.84 9.55 9.57
CA GLY A 86 -20.40 9.43 9.83
C GLY A 86 -19.72 8.23 9.14
N LEU A 87 -20.36 7.60 8.16
CA LEU A 87 -19.81 6.48 7.39
C LEU A 87 -19.31 7.00 6.04
N PHE A 88 -17.99 7.03 5.88
CA PHE A 88 -17.30 7.59 4.73
C PHE A 88 -16.37 6.56 4.09
N PRO A 89 -16.10 6.68 2.77
CA PRO A 89 -15.16 5.81 2.07
C PRO A 89 -13.76 5.78 2.70
N GLN A 90 -13.09 4.64 2.54
CA GLN A 90 -11.70 4.47 2.92
C GLN A 90 -10.76 4.47 1.71
N ASN A 91 -9.60 5.12 1.87
CA ASN A 91 -8.55 5.12 0.87
C ASN A 91 -7.55 3.99 1.12
N HIS A 92 -7.75 2.89 0.38
CA HIS A 92 -6.89 1.70 0.40
C HIS A 92 -5.80 1.71 -0.68
N VAL A 93 -5.82 2.68 -1.59
CA VAL A 93 -5.03 2.62 -2.84
C VAL A 93 -3.85 3.57 -2.80
N LEU A 94 -4.05 4.80 -2.36
CA LEU A 94 -3.04 5.86 -2.43
C LEU A 94 -2.42 6.13 -1.06
N PRO A 95 -1.10 6.36 -0.98
CA PRO A 95 -0.39 6.59 0.28
C PRO A 95 -0.56 8.03 0.82
N TYR A 96 -1.50 8.80 0.26
CA TYR A 96 -1.81 10.18 0.61
C TYR A 96 -3.32 10.41 0.51
N ARG A 97 -3.83 11.49 1.12
CA ARG A 97 -5.26 11.82 1.07
C ARG A 97 -5.72 12.01 -0.38
N ASN A 98 -6.76 11.28 -0.77
CA ASN A 98 -7.35 11.39 -2.10
C ASN A 98 -8.86 11.08 -2.03
N PRO A 99 -9.70 11.63 -2.93
CA PRO A 99 -11.07 11.15 -3.06
C PRO A 99 -11.10 9.66 -3.45
N VAL A 100 -12.16 8.99 -3.02
CA VAL A 100 -12.51 7.62 -3.38
C VAL A 100 -14.00 7.64 -3.65
N PHE A 101 -14.45 7.31 -4.85
CA PHE A 101 -15.84 7.50 -5.26
C PHE A 101 -16.77 6.48 -4.57
N ILE A 102 -16.41 5.20 -4.61
CA ILE A 102 -16.98 4.11 -3.80
C ILE A 102 -15.83 3.20 -3.39
N ASP A 103 -15.71 2.87 -2.10
CA ASP A 103 -14.67 1.96 -1.59
C ASP A 103 -15.06 0.47 -1.74
N PRO A 104 -14.13 -0.47 -1.49
CA PRO A 104 -14.41 -1.91 -1.57
C PRO A 104 -15.47 -2.40 -0.58
N ASP A 105 -15.76 -1.64 0.49
CA ASP A 105 -16.82 -1.93 1.46
C ASP A 105 -18.18 -1.37 1.00
N HIS A 106 -18.29 -0.91 -0.24
CA HIS A 106 -19.47 -0.31 -0.86
C HIS A 106 -19.95 0.99 -0.19
N THR A 107 -19.04 1.72 0.45
CA THR A 107 -19.30 3.05 0.98
C THR A 107 -19.02 4.09 -0.10
N ALA A 108 -20.06 4.79 -0.55
CA ALA A 108 -19.93 5.87 -1.53
C ALA A 108 -19.49 7.18 -0.88
N CYS A 109 -18.74 8.02 -1.62
CA CYS A 109 -18.42 9.38 -1.19
C CYS A 109 -19.67 10.26 -1.17
N ALA A 110 -19.55 11.49 -0.66
CA ALA A 110 -20.69 12.40 -0.56
C ALA A 110 -21.39 12.60 -1.92
N VAL A 111 -20.64 12.88 -3.00
CA VAL A 111 -21.22 13.06 -4.34
C VAL A 111 -21.83 11.76 -4.87
N GLY A 112 -21.16 10.62 -4.68
CA GLY A 112 -21.66 9.30 -5.07
C GLY A 112 -22.95 8.93 -4.33
N GLN A 113 -23.04 9.24 -3.03
CA GLN A 113 -24.26 9.04 -2.24
C GLN A 113 -25.41 9.88 -2.78
N LEU A 114 -25.18 11.17 -3.08
CA LEU A 114 -26.24 12.02 -3.66
C LEU A 114 -26.72 11.51 -5.03
N MET A 115 -25.83 10.96 -5.86
CA MET A 115 -26.22 10.27 -7.09
C MET A 115 -27.10 9.06 -6.79
N ILE A 116 -26.74 8.23 -5.81
CA ILE A 116 -27.52 7.05 -5.43
C ILE A 116 -28.92 7.44 -4.92
N GLU A 117 -29.02 8.41 -4.01
CA GLU A 117 -30.30 8.86 -3.41
C GLU A 117 -31.24 9.53 -4.43
N SER A 118 -30.67 10.13 -5.49
CA SER A 118 -31.43 10.66 -6.62
C SER A 118 -31.79 9.63 -7.69
N GLY A 119 -31.47 8.35 -7.48
CA GLY A 119 -31.79 7.26 -8.43
C GLY A 119 -30.77 7.07 -9.56
N ASN A 120 -29.57 7.62 -9.42
CA ASN A 120 -28.47 7.55 -10.41
C ASN A 120 -27.34 6.60 -9.96
N ALA A 121 -27.67 5.55 -9.22
CA ALA A 121 -26.69 4.58 -8.70
C ALA A 121 -25.81 3.96 -9.81
N ALA A 122 -26.40 3.64 -10.97
CA ALA A 122 -25.65 3.09 -12.10
C ALA A 122 -24.57 4.04 -12.64
N LEU A 123 -24.77 5.37 -12.56
CA LEU A 123 -23.74 6.34 -12.90
C LEU A 123 -22.62 6.35 -11.86
N ALA A 124 -22.98 6.32 -10.58
CA ALA A 124 -22.01 6.28 -9.48
C ALA A 124 -21.13 5.02 -9.53
N GLU A 125 -21.73 3.85 -9.77
CA GLU A 125 -21.02 2.58 -9.94
C GLU A 125 -20.08 2.59 -11.15
N ARG A 126 -20.49 3.17 -12.27
CA ARG A 126 -19.61 3.33 -13.46
C ARG A 126 -18.42 4.24 -13.18
N ILE A 127 -18.62 5.37 -12.50
CA ILE A 127 -17.52 6.26 -12.10
C ILE A 127 -16.56 5.50 -11.17
N SER A 128 -17.09 4.75 -10.19
CA SER A 128 -16.26 3.92 -9.33
C SER A 128 -15.46 2.86 -10.09
N ALA A 129 -16.05 2.21 -11.10
CA ALA A 129 -15.36 1.19 -11.88
C ALA A 129 -14.22 1.74 -12.76
N GLU A 130 -14.35 2.96 -13.27
CA GLU A 130 -13.48 3.48 -14.34
C GLU A 130 -12.63 4.70 -13.95
N LEU A 131 -13.00 5.42 -12.88
CA LEU A 131 -12.36 6.65 -12.43
C LEU A 131 -12.54 6.87 -10.89
N ASN A 132 -12.39 5.81 -10.10
CA ASN A 132 -12.72 5.81 -8.66
C ASN A 132 -11.98 6.86 -7.84
N LEU A 133 -10.77 7.22 -8.24
CA LEU A 133 -9.86 8.11 -7.49
C LEU A 133 -9.87 9.54 -8.03
N GLY A 134 -10.76 9.83 -9.00
CA GLY A 134 -10.83 11.13 -9.65
C GLY A 134 -11.52 12.18 -8.79
N TYR A 135 -11.00 13.41 -8.84
CA TYR A 135 -11.74 14.57 -8.39
C TYR A 135 -12.92 14.85 -9.33
N VAL A 136 -14.01 15.46 -8.84
CA VAL A 136 -15.17 15.81 -9.67
C VAL A 136 -14.77 16.68 -10.86
N SER A 137 -13.80 17.57 -10.70
CA SER A 137 -13.25 18.38 -11.81
C SER A 137 -12.60 17.54 -12.89
N GLU A 138 -11.94 16.43 -12.52
CA GLU A 138 -11.32 15.50 -13.47
C GLU A 138 -12.37 14.62 -14.12
N ILE A 139 -13.36 14.15 -13.36
CA ILE A 139 -14.52 13.40 -13.86
C ILE A 139 -15.29 14.22 -14.89
N LEU A 140 -15.51 15.52 -14.65
CA LEU A 140 -16.14 16.42 -15.60
C LEU A 140 -15.25 16.79 -16.80
N GLY A 141 -13.94 16.56 -16.70
CA GLY A 141 -12.99 16.68 -17.80
C GLY A 141 -12.86 15.42 -18.65
N ASP A 142 -13.34 14.27 -18.17
CA ASP A 142 -13.29 13.00 -18.88
C ASP A 142 -14.48 12.87 -19.86
N GLU A 143 -14.20 12.62 -21.13
CA GLU A 143 -15.23 12.52 -22.19
C GLU A 143 -16.32 11.47 -21.89
N ARG A 144 -16.00 10.42 -21.12
CA ARG A 144 -16.94 9.34 -20.77
C ARG A 144 -17.96 9.78 -19.72
N PHE A 145 -17.60 10.77 -18.89
CA PHE A 145 -18.36 11.16 -17.70
C PHE A 145 -18.82 12.61 -17.71
N GLN A 146 -18.21 13.48 -18.52
CA GLN A 146 -18.54 14.90 -18.62
C GLN A 146 -20.04 15.14 -18.75
N MET A 147 -20.67 14.59 -19.78
CA MET A 147 -22.07 14.85 -20.08
C MET A 147 -23.02 14.18 -19.07
N PRO A 148 -22.89 12.88 -18.73
CA PRO A 148 -23.75 12.25 -17.72
C PRO A 148 -23.70 12.95 -16.35
N VAL A 149 -22.51 13.37 -15.91
CA VAL A 149 -22.35 14.04 -14.60
C VAL A 149 -22.84 15.49 -14.67
N ALA A 150 -22.59 16.22 -15.76
CA ALA A 150 -23.10 17.57 -15.96
C ALA A 150 -24.64 17.60 -16.05
N ASP A 151 -25.24 16.65 -16.76
CA ASP A 151 -26.70 16.52 -16.88
C ASP A 151 -27.33 16.23 -15.51
N TRP A 152 -26.74 15.29 -14.76
CA TRP A 152 -27.18 14.99 -13.40
C TRP A 152 -27.05 16.22 -12.48
N ALA A 153 -25.90 16.88 -12.49
CA ALA A 153 -25.66 18.08 -11.67
C ALA A 153 -26.66 19.18 -11.99
N ASN A 154 -26.87 19.47 -13.28
CA ASN A 154 -27.82 20.48 -13.74
C ASN A 154 -29.26 20.12 -13.35
N ALA A 155 -29.68 18.86 -13.52
CA ALA A 155 -31.03 18.42 -13.14
C ALA A 155 -31.32 18.61 -11.64
N HIS A 156 -30.28 18.59 -10.80
CA HIS A 156 -30.38 18.77 -9.35
C HIS A 156 -29.88 20.14 -8.88
N GLY A 157 -29.71 21.10 -9.80
CA GLY A 157 -29.37 22.48 -9.47
C GLY A 157 -27.99 22.66 -8.82
N PHE A 158 -27.02 21.79 -9.11
CA PHE A 158 -25.64 21.92 -8.65
C PHE A 158 -24.72 22.39 -9.77
N THR A 159 -23.74 23.22 -9.40
CA THR A 159 -22.61 23.54 -10.27
C THR A 159 -21.45 22.56 -10.03
N ALA A 160 -20.55 22.44 -11.01
CA ALA A 160 -19.32 21.65 -10.88
C ALA A 160 -18.49 22.04 -9.64
N ASP A 161 -18.42 23.34 -9.41
CA ASP A 161 -17.74 24.00 -8.31
C ASP A 161 -18.29 23.59 -6.93
N GLU A 162 -19.61 23.50 -6.80
CA GLU A 162 -20.26 23.04 -5.58
C GLU A 162 -20.03 21.55 -5.34
N LEU A 163 -20.09 20.74 -6.39
CA LEU A 163 -19.82 19.30 -6.30
C LEU A 163 -18.36 19.01 -5.89
N ALA A 164 -17.41 19.79 -6.41
CA ALA A 164 -16.01 19.71 -5.99
C ALA A 164 -15.84 20.08 -4.51
N TRP A 165 -16.65 20.99 -3.97
CA TRP A 165 -16.63 21.34 -2.55
C TRP A 165 -17.29 20.28 -1.66
N ILE A 166 -18.35 19.64 -2.16
CA ILE A 166 -19.00 18.51 -1.51
C ILE A 166 -18.06 17.30 -1.42
N GLN A 167 -17.21 17.04 -2.42
CA GLN A 167 -16.32 15.88 -2.49
C GLN A 167 -15.11 15.98 -1.52
N PRO A 168 -15.06 15.21 -0.41
CA PRO A 168 -13.90 15.19 0.47
C PRO A 168 -12.79 14.31 -0.11
N GLY A 169 -11.54 14.54 0.30
CA GLY A 169 -10.49 13.51 0.22
C GLY A 169 -10.51 12.62 1.48
N TYR A 170 -9.94 11.41 1.41
CA TYR A 170 -9.85 10.46 2.53
C TYR A 170 -8.39 10.07 2.81
N PRO A 171 -7.91 10.12 4.08
CA PRO A 171 -6.53 9.79 4.40
C PRO A 171 -6.21 8.32 4.08
N PRO A 172 -4.95 7.98 3.80
CA PRO A 172 -4.57 6.59 3.58
C PRO A 172 -4.86 5.75 4.83
N GLN A 173 -5.36 4.54 4.63
CA GLN A 173 -5.37 3.53 5.70
C GLN A 173 -3.93 3.04 5.92
N THR A 174 -3.21 3.61 6.89
CA THR A 174 -1.94 3.03 7.34
C THR A 174 -2.23 1.94 8.36
N PHE A 175 -2.25 0.68 7.91
CA PHE A 175 -2.37 -0.47 8.80
C PHE A 175 -0.98 -1.05 9.11
N TRP A 176 -0.50 -0.83 10.33
CA TRP A 176 0.55 -1.66 10.91
C TRP A 176 -0.12 -2.80 11.66
N GLY A 177 -0.23 -3.96 11.02
CA GLY A 177 -0.74 -5.19 11.61
C GLY A 177 0.37 -6.15 12.00
N ASP A 178 0.10 -7.03 12.96
CA ASP A 178 0.95 -8.19 13.17
C ASP A 178 0.78 -9.17 11.98
N MET A 179 1.88 -9.78 11.54
CA MET A 179 1.83 -10.83 10.53
C MET A 179 1.47 -12.15 11.22
N GLY A 180 0.23 -12.29 11.70
CA GLY A 180 -0.27 -13.54 12.28
C GLY A 180 0.60 -14.12 13.41
N GLY A 181 1.08 -13.28 14.33
CA GLY A 181 1.90 -13.69 15.48
C GLY A 181 3.41 -13.81 15.24
N GLY A 182 3.90 -13.63 14.01
CA GLY A 182 5.33 -13.58 13.68
C GLY A 182 6.08 -14.90 13.90
N THR A 183 7.41 -14.83 14.01
CA THR A 183 8.30 -16.00 14.21
C THR A 183 8.80 -16.12 15.65
N ASP A 184 9.18 -17.32 16.06
CA ASP A 184 9.72 -17.59 17.41
C ASP A 184 11.20 -17.25 17.59
N SER A 185 11.87 -16.81 16.53
CA SER A 185 13.28 -16.41 16.50
C SER A 185 13.54 -15.41 15.38
N THR A 186 14.80 -15.06 15.17
CA THR A 186 15.25 -14.06 14.20
C THR A 186 14.92 -14.45 12.76
N VAL A 187 14.31 -13.51 12.05
CA VAL A 187 14.22 -13.48 10.57
C VAL A 187 15.45 -12.74 10.06
N GLN A 188 16.19 -13.36 9.13
CA GLN A 188 17.35 -12.77 8.47
C GLN A 188 17.00 -12.29 7.06
N ALA A 189 16.09 -13.00 6.39
CA ALA A 189 15.75 -12.75 4.98
C ALA A 189 14.23 -12.65 4.76
N LEU A 190 13.85 -11.78 3.83
CA LEU A 190 12.49 -11.59 3.36
C LEU A 190 12.49 -11.58 1.84
N LEU A 191 11.57 -12.32 1.22
CA LEU A 191 11.42 -12.35 -0.24
C LEU A 191 9.94 -12.30 -0.63
N ASN A 192 9.56 -11.27 -1.39
CA ASN A 192 8.25 -11.21 -2.03
C ASN A 192 8.31 -11.97 -3.36
N ASP A 193 7.38 -12.91 -3.57
CA ASP A 193 7.37 -13.74 -4.79
C ASP A 193 6.66 -13.10 -5.99
N GLY A 194 6.17 -11.86 -5.83
CA GLY A 194 5.42 -11.12 -6.83
C GLY A 194 3.99 -11.63 -7.05
N MET A 195 3.58 -12.69 -6.36
CA MET A 195 2.24 -13.31 -6.45
C MET A 195 1.40 -13.09 -5.19
N GLY A 196 1.85 -12.18 -4.32
CA GLY A 196 1.19 -11.84 -3.06
C GLY A 196 1.63 -12.67 -1.87
N ASN A 197 2.64 -13.54 -2.01
CA ASN A 197 3.23 -14.22 -0.86
C ASN A 197 4.54 -13.56 -0.41
N LEU A 198 4.80 -13.64 0.89
CA LEU A 198 6.08 -13.27 1.48
C LEU A 198 6.76 -14.50 2.08
N TYR A 199 7.93 -14.85 1.58
CA TYR A 199 8.81 -15.82 2.23
C TYR A 199 9.59 -15.11 3.32
N VAL A 200 9.62 -15.73 4.49
CA VAL A 200 10.43 -15.31 5.64
C VAL A 200 11.40 -16.43 5.96
N ALA A 201 12.67 -16.11 6.17
CA ALA A 201 13.68 -17.10 6.51
C ALA A 201 14.69 -16.60 7.55
N GLY A 202 15.30 -17.53 8.28
CA GLY A 202 16.23 -17.23 9.37
C GLY A 202 16.47 -18.40 10.31
N LEU A 203 16.42 -18.14 11.62
CA LEU A 203 16.79 -19.08 12.70
C LEU A 203 15.60 -19.60 13.51
N PHE A 204 14.38 -19.49 12.98
CA PHE A 204 13.14 -19.83 13.68
C PHE A 204 12.72 -21.29 13.47
N THR A 205 11.92 -21.82 14.38
CA THR A 205 11.30 -23.15 14.27
C THR A 205 9.78 -23.10 14.10
N SER A 206 9.19 -21.93 14.31
CA SER A 206 7.75 -21.70 14.18
C SER A 206 7.47 -20.31 13.61
N ALA A 207 6.42 -20.22 12.79
CA ALA A 207 5.87 -18.98 12.25
C ALA A 207 4.34 -19.00 12.39
N GLY A 208 3.79 -18.02 13.09
CA GLY A 208 2.36 -17.91 13.43
C GLY A 208 1.78 -19.15 14.10
N GLY A 209 2.58 -19.81 14.95
CA GLY A 209 2.20 -21.05 15.63
C GLY A 209 2.29 -22.31 14.76
N THR A 210 2.62 -22.18 13.47
CA THR A 210 2.86 -23.30 12.56
C THR A 210 4.32 -23.72 12.61
N ALA A 211 4.58 -25.01 12.78
CA ALA A 211 5.94 -25.56 12.71
C ALA A 211 6.51 -25.34 11.30
N ALA A 212 7.54 -24.50 11.20
CA ALA A 212 8.20 -24.13 9.96
C ALA A 212 9.67 -23.82 10.28
N THR A 213 10.56 -24.76 9.97
CA THR A 213 11.98 -24.64 10.34
C THR A 213 12.72 -23.79 9.32
N ALA A 214 13.27 -22.67 9.79
CA ALA A 214 14.12 -21.71 9.10
C ALA A 214 13.53 -21.02 7.86
N ILE A 215 12.37 -21.46 7.35
CA ILE A 215 11.66 -20.84 6.25
C ILE A 215 10.15 -21.07 6.32
N ALA A 216 9.37 -20.02 6.08
CA ALA A 216 7.91 -20.04 6.01
C ALA A 216 7.40 -19.10 4.92
N ARG A 217 6.21 -19.37 4.38
CA ARG A 217 5.52 -18.52 3.39
C ARG A 217 4.26 -17.93 4.00
N TRP A 218 4.18 -16.62 4.09
CA TRP A 218 2.98 -15.87 4.43
C TRP A 218 2.13 -15.64 3.17
N ASP A 219 0.84 -15.99 3.21
CA ASP A 219 -0.09 -15.87 2.07
C ASP A 219 -0.98 -14.62 2.11
N GLY A 220 -0.70 -13.68 3.02
CA GLY A 220 -1.58 -12.54 3.30
C GLY A 220 -2.46 -12.73 4.54
N THR A 221 -2.67 -13.98 4.99
CA THR A 221 -3.56 -14.33 6.10
C THR A 221 -2.94 -15.27 7.14
N GLN A 222 -2.08 -16.20 6.73
CA GLN A 222 -1.43 -17.17 7.61
C GLN A 222 -0.05 -17.59 7.07
N TYR A 223 0.78 -18.15 7.95
CA TYR A 223 2.04 -18.78 7.56
C TYR A 223 1.83 -20.24 7.15
N HIS A 224 2.58 -20.66 6.12
CA HIS A 224 2.68 -22.03 5.63
C HIS A 224 4.12 -22.50 5.69
N ALA A 225 4.32 -23.77 6.06
CA ALA A 225 5.64 -24.40 5.96
C ALA A 225 6.05 -24.58 4.48
N VAL A 226 7.34 -24.41 4.18
CA VAL A 226 7.91 -24.64 2.84
C VAL A 226 8.62 -25.99 2.81
N GLY A 227 7.92 -27.01 2.35
CA GLY A 227 8.41 -28.39 2.36
C GLY A 227 8.68 -28.88 3.78
N ALA A 228 9.83 -29.54 3.98
CA ALA A 228 10.28 -29.97 5.31
C ALA A 228 10.99 -28.86 6.11
N GLY A 229 11.07 -27.64 5.57
CA GLY A 229 11.94 -26.58 6.10
C GLY A 229 13.41 -26.81 5.77
N LEU A 230 14.28 -26.04 6.41
CA LEU A 230 15.74 -26.10 6.23
C LEU A 230 16.42 -26.35 7.58
N ASP A 231 17.28 -27.37 7.64
CA ASP A 231 18.12 -27.63 8.81
C ASP A 231 19.40 -26.80 8.70
N GLY A 232 19.34 -25.56 9.21
CA GLY A 232 20.44 -24.60 9.08
C GLY A 232 20.03 -23.17 9.36
N ASN A 233 20.98 -22.26 9.18
CA ASN A 233 20.74 -20.83 9.18
C ASN A 233 20.58 -20.34 7.75
N VAL A 234 19.44 -19.75 7.42
CA VAL A 234 19.23 -19.05 6.15
C VAL A 234 19.59 -17.59 6.35
N GLN A 235 20.61 -17.11 5.66
CA GLN A 235 21.02 -15.70 5.68
C GLN A 235 20.27 -14.88 4.62
N ASP A 236 20.00 -15.48 3.47
CA ASP A 236 19.37 -14.77 2.37
C ASP A 236 18.51 -15.67 1.46
N LEU A 237 17.57 -15.06 0.72
CA LEU A 237 16.66 -15.68 -0.22
C LEU A 237 16.60 -14.90 -1.54
N VAL A 238 16.66 -15.61 -2.66
CA VAL A 238 16.40 -15.00 -3.97
C VAL A 238 15.63 -15.94 -4.90
N GLN A 239 14.78 -15.37 -5.74
CA GLN A 239 14.14 -16.10 -6.83
C GLN A 239 14.96 -15.92 -8.12
N PHE A 240 15.31 -17.04 -8.75
CA PHE A 240 16.05 -17.03 -10.01
C PHE A 240 15.63 -18.22 -10.88
N ASP A 241 15.39 -17.98 -12.17
CA ASP A 241 14.98 -19.02 -13.15
C ASP A 241 13.82 -19.93 -12.67
N GLY A 242 12.81 -19.33 -12.04
CA GLY A 242 11.64 -20.05 -11.53
C GLY A 242 11.87 -20.89 -10.26
N LYS A 243 13.06 -20.81 -9.66
CA LYS A 243 13.43 -21.54 -8.43
C LYS A 243 13.65 -20.56 -7.29
N LEU A 244 13.49 -21.05 -6.06
CA LEU A 244 13.84 -20.32 -4.85
C LEU A 244 15.18 -20.83 -4.32
N TYR A 245 16.14 -19.93 -4.19
CA TYR A 245 17.46 -20.19 -3.64
C TYR A 245 17.54 -19.63 -2.23
N ALA A 246 18.09 -20.42 -1.31
CA ALA A 246 18.38 -20.01 0.06
C ALA A 246 19.88 -20.13 0.31
N GLY A 247 20.50 -19.00 0.64
CA GLY A 247 21.91 -18.90 1.00
C GLY A 247 22.08 -18.99 2.50
N GLY A 248 23.08 -19.72 2.96
CA GLY A 248 23.33 -19.85 4.39
C GLY A 248 24.30 -20.96 4.71
N GLN A 249 24.02 -21.68 5.80
CA GLN A 249 24.76 -22.88 6.20
C GLN A 249 23.77 -23.96 6.61
N PHE A 250 23.85 -25.12 5.96
CA PHE A 250 22.88 -26.21 6.07
C PHE A 250 23.53 -27.54 6.44
N GLN A 251 22.73 -28.45 7.02
CA GLN A 251 23.11 -29.83 7.29
C GLN A 251 24.42 -29.93 8.10
N ASN A 252 24.49 -29.17 9.20
CA ASN A 252 25.68 -29.04 10.05
C ASN A 252 26.95 -28.56 9.30
N GLY A 253 26.78 -27.64 8.36
CA GLY A 253 27.89 -27.02 7.61
C GLY A 253 28.40 -27.83 6.43
N LEU A 254 27.61 -28.78 5.95
CA LEU A 254 27.93 -29.58 4.76
C LEU A 254 27.61 -28.87 3.44
N TYR A 255 26.62 -27.97 3.47
CA TYR A 255 26.15 -27.22 2.30
C TYR A 255 25.94 -25.75 2.66
N ASP A 256 26.10 -24.87 1.69
CA ASP A 256 25.91 -23.42 1.83
C ASP A 256 24.76 -22.86 0.97
N LEU A 257 24.20 -23.70 0.09
CA LEU A 257 23.07 -23.37 -0.77
C LEU A 257 21.98 -24.45 -0.69
N ALA A 258 20.74 -24.03 -0.52
CA ALA A 258 19.56 -24.86 -0.71
C ALA A 258 18.71 -24.32 -1.86
N ILE A 259 18.16 -25.21 -2.68
CA ILE A 259 17.39 -24.88 -3.88
C ILE A 259 16.03 -25.58 -3.78
N TRP A 260 14.96 -24.80 -3.79
CA TRP A 260 13.58 -25.28 -3.78
C TRP A 260 13.03 -25.32 -5.19
N GLU A 261 12.68 -26.52 -5.62
CA GLU A 261 12.07 -26.80 -6.92
C GLU A 261 11.19 -28.05 -6.78
N ASN A 262 10.04 -28.10 -7.47
CA ASN A 262 9.16 -29.27 -7.47
C ASN A 262 8.80 -29.79 -6.06
N ASN A 263 8.46 -28.88 -5.16
CA ASN A 263 8.14 -29.17 -3.76
C ASN A 263 9.23 -29.91 -2.96
N THR A 264 10.49 -29.80 -3.38
CA THR A 264 11.61 -30.48 -2.74
C THR A 264 12.82 -29.54 -2.60
N TRP A 265 13.50 -29.62 -1.45
CA TRP A 265 14.79 -28.99 -1.23
C TRP A 265 15.92 -29.89 -1.74
N THR A 266 16.82 -29.32 -2.53
CA THR A 266 18.12 -29.92 -2.87
C THR A 266 19.23 -29.02 -2.37
N TYR A 267 20.42 -29.58 -2.13
CA TYR A 267 21.52 -28.85 -1.52
C TYR A 267 22.77 -28.88 -2.41
N ALA A 268 23.54 -27.79 -2.39
CA ALA A 268 24.77 -27.63 -3.15
C ALA A 268 25.83 -26.86 -2.34
N ASN A 269 27.05 -26.82 -2.89
CA ASN A 269 28.14 -26.00 -2.37
C ASN A 269 28.55 -24.96 -3.42
N VAL A 270 28.70 -23.71 -3.00
CA VAL A 270 29.08 -22.57 -3.86
C VAL A 270 30.46 -22.05 -3.48
N MET A 271 30.69 -21.80 -2.19
CA MET A 271 31.95 -21.25 -1.70
C MET A 271 33.06 -22.31 -1.69
N LEU A 272 34.29 -21.86 -1.96
CA LEU A 272 35.44 -22.73 -2.13
C LEU A 272 36.14 -22.98 -0.79
N GLY A 273 35.66 -23.97 -0.02
CA GLY A 273 36.31 -24.37 1.24
C GLY A 273 35.42 -25.21 2.15
N ASN A 274 35.85 -25.38 3.40
CA ASN A 274 35.07 -26.04 4.44
C ASN A 274 34.31 -25.01 5.27
N TRP A 275 33.21 -25.44 5.92
CA TRP A 275 32.35 -24.56 6.73
C TRP A 275 31.94 -23.30 5.96
N ALA A 276 31.54 -23.52 4.70
CA ALA A 276 31.06 -22.48 3.83
C ALA A 276 29.79 -21.83 4.40
N LEU A 277 29.63 -20.54 4.12
CA LEU A 277 28.48 -19.73 4.45
C LEU A 277 28.23 -18.77 3.29
N ILE A 278 27.04 -18.81 2.71
CA ILE A 278 26.55 -17.74 1.85
C ILE A 278 25.88 -16.70 2.75
N ASN A 279 26.32 -15.45 2.65
CA ASN A 279 25.72 -14.33 3.37
C ASN A 279 24.65 -13.62 2.54
N ASP A 280 24.80 -13.62 1.21
CA ASP A 280 23.94 -12.86 0.32
C ASP A 280 23.88 -13.50 -1.08
N LEU A 281 22.70 -13.43 -1.69
CA LEU A 281 22.38 -13.90 -3.03
C LEU A 281 21.72 -12.77 -3.82
N HIS A 282 22.32 -12.37 -4.94
CA HIS A 282 21.83 -11.23 -5.71
C HIS A 282 21.75 -11.54 -7.20
N VAL A 283 20.66 -11.14 -7.86
CA VAL A 283 20.51 -11.30 -9.31
C VAL A 283 20.91 -9.99 -9.97
N PHE A 284 21.99 -10.04 -10.76
CA PHE A 284 22.54 -8.89 -11.47
C PHE A 284 22.80 -9.25 -12.93
N ASN A 285 22.35 -8.39 -13.85
CA ASN A 285 22.48 -8.60 -15.30
C ASN A 285 22.03 -10.00 -15.78
N GLY A 286 20.95 -10.52 -15.18
CA GLY A 286 20.39 -11.83 -15.51
C GLY A 286 21.21 -13.03 -15.02
N GLN A 287 22.19 -12.80 -14.14
CA GLN A 287 23.01 -13.84 -13.53
C GLN A 287 22.84 -13.83 -12.01
N LEU A 288 22.78 -15.02 -11.43
CA LEU A 288 22.75 -15.18 -9.98
C LEU A 288 24.17 -15.11 -9.43
N HIS A 289 24.37 -14.23 -8.45
CA HIS A 289 25.60 -14.07 -7.69
C HIS A 289 25.39 -14.54 -6.26
N ALA A 290 26.45 -15.04 -5.65
CA ALA A 290 26.49 -15.41 -4.24
C ALA A 290 27.73 -14.82 -3.60
N ALA A 291 27.56 -14.11 -2.49
CA ALA A 291 28.65 -13.62 -1.68
C ALA A 291 28.71 -14.37 -0.36
N GLY A 292 29.92 -14.69 0.07
CA GLY A 292 30.09 -15.48 1.28
C GLY A 292 31.54 -15.76 1.62
N GLU A 293 31.69 -16.71 2.53
CA GLU A 293 32.97 -17.07 3.09
C GLU A 293 33.11 -18.58 3.29
N ALA A 294 34.36 -19.06 3.27
CA ALA A 294 34.69 -20.42 3.60
C ALA A 294 36.07 -20.51 4.26
N SER A 295 36.25 -21.50 5.14
CA SER A 295 37.55 -21.80 5.73
C SER A 295 38.42 -22.60 4.76
N GLY A 296 39.61 -22.09 4.47
CA GLY A 296 40.63 -22.75 3.67
C GLY A 296 41.99 -22.84 4.39
N PHE A 297 42.95 -23.52 3.76
CA PHE A 297 44.34 -23.57 4.24
C PHE A 297 44.99 -22.20 4.53
N PRO A 298 44.76 -21.14 3.74
CA PRO A 298 45.36 -19.82 4.02
C PRO A 298 44.59 -19.00 5.07
N GLY A 299 43.45 -19.49 5.59
CA GLY A 299 42.54 -18.73 6.45
C GLY A 299 41.11 -18.68 5.89
N ILE A 300 40.33 -17.69 6.30
CA ILE A 300 38.99 -17.46 5.75
C ILE A 300 39.13 -16.80 4.37
N ILE A 301 38.45 -17.38 3.39
CA ILE A 301 38.36 -16.88 2.02
C ILE A 301 37.00 -16.20 1.89
N HIS A 302 36.99 -14.93 1.50
CA HIS A 302 35.77 -14.18 1.18
C HIS A 302 35.67 -14.04 -0.33
N SER A 303 34.54 -14.43 -0.91
CA SER A 303 34.41 -14.52 -2.37
C SER A 303 33.01 -14.16 -2.85
N VAL A 304 32.96 -13.65 -4.07
CA VAL A 304 31.73 -13.54 -4.87
C VAL A 304 31.80 -14.56 -5.99
N MET A 305 30.79 -15.41 -6.08
CA MET A 305 30.62 -16.44 -7.10
C MET A 305 29.45 -16.04 -8.01
N VAL A 306 29.52 -16.38 -9.29
CA VAL A 306 28.47 -16.16 -10.29
C VAL A 306 28.09 -17.46 -10.97
N LEU A 307 26.78 -17.72 -11.10
CA LEU A 307 26.24 -18.88 -11.77
C LEU A 307 26.20 -18.64 -13.29
N GLN A 308 27.08 -19.34 -14.02
CA GLN A 308 27.18 -19.23 -15.48
C GLN A 308 27.25 -20.63 -16.10
N GLY A 309 26.37 -20.91 -17.06
CA GLY A 309 26.34 -22.21 -17.74
C GLY A 309 26.10 -23.40 -16.79
N GLY A 310 25.37 -23.20 -15.69
CA GLY A 310 25.10 -24.22 -14.67
C GLY A 310 26.25 -24.48 -13.70
N SER A 311 27.33 -23.70 -13.76
CA SER A 311 28.48 -23.80 -12.85
C SER A 311 28.72 -22.47 -12.12
N TRP A 312 29.15 -22.55 -10.87
CA TRP A 312 29.56 -21.39 -10.09
C TRP A 312 31.01 -21.04 -10.40
N ASN A 313 31.26 -19.80 -10.82
CA ASN A 313 32.57 -19.28 -11.17
C ASN A 313 32.93 -18.10 -10.28
N LEU A 314 34.19 -17.96 -9.92
CA LEU A 314 34.67 -16.83 -9.13
C LEU A 314 34.60 -15.54 -9.98
N VAL A 315 34.02 -14.47 -9.44
CA VAL A 315 33.88 -13.17 -10.13
C VAL A 315 35.21 -12.41 -10.18
N ASP A 316 35.97 -12.42 -9.08
CA ASP A 316 37.29 -11.77 -8.98
C ASP A 316 38.11 -12.40 -7.83
N GLN A 317 39.34 -11.92 -7.59
CA GLN A 317 40.15 -12.30 -6.44
C GLN A 317 39.40 -12.18 -5.12
N SER A 318 39.79 -13.01 -4.15
CA SER A 318 39.18 -13.01 -2.82
C SER A 318 39.28 -11.65 -2.14
N PHE A 319 38.23 -11.31 -1.41
CA PHE A 319 38.12 -10.06 -0.67
C PHE A 319 38.82 -10.18 0.69
N ASN A 320 39.21 -9.05 1.26
CA ASN A 320 39.96 -8.99 2.53
C ASN A 320 39.05 -8.95 3.77
N GLY A 321 37.75 -9.15 3.62
CA GLY A 321 36.78 -9.19 4.71
C GLY A 321 35.44 -9.75 4.28
N SER A 322 34.58 -10.03 5.27
CA SER A 322 33.25 -10.59 5.05
C SER A 322 32.37 -9.65 4.23
N ILE A 323 31.67 -10.26 3.27
CA ILE A 323 30.71 -9.59 2.41
C ILE A 323 29.33 -9.92 2.99
N HIS A 324 28.56 -8.90 3.35
CA HIS A 324 27.27 -9.05 4.04
C HIS A 324 26.06 -8.80 3.14
N ALA A 325 26.26 -8.09 2.03
CA ALA A 325 25.24 -7.79 1.06
C ALA A 325 25.92 -7.49 -0.27
N LEU A 326 25.27 -7.85 -1.37
CA LEU A 326 25.51 -7.32 -2.69
C LEU A 326 24.37 -6.36 -3.03
N GLY A 327 24.67 -5.39 -3.87
CA GLY A 327 23.68 -4.46 -4.39
C GLY A 327 24.07 -3.93 -5.76
N GLU A 328 23.31 -2.95 -6.22
CA GLU A 328 23.56 -2.30 -7.50
C GLU A 328 23.71 -0.80 -7.31
N HIS A 329 24.75 -0.24 -7.91
CA HIS A 329 24.98 1.20 -7.90
C HIS A 329 25.55 1.64 -9.24
N ASP A 330 24.92 2.63 -9.88
CA ASP A 330 25.34 3.18 -11.18
C ASP A 330 25.58 2.15 -12.30
N GLY A 331 24.88 1.02 -12.25
CA GLY A 331 24.99 -0.06 -13.23
C GLY A 331 26.07 -1.10 -12.94
N ASP A 332 26.77 -0.97 -11.82
CA ASP A 332 27.77 -1.91 -11.32
C ASP A 332 27.23 -2.72 -10.13
N LEU A 333 27.72 -3.95 -9.99
CA LEU A 333 27.55 -4.77 -8.79
C LEU A 333 28.48 -4.24 -7.70
N VAL A 334 27.94 -3.93 -6.53
CA VAL A 334 28.66 -3.40 -5.36
C VAL A 334 28.46 -4.24 -4.11
#